data_AF-A0A6P0UFU7-F1
#
_entry.id   AF-A0A6P0UFU7-F1
#
_cell.length_a   1.000
_cell.length_b   1.000
_cell.length_c   1.000
_cell.angle_alpha   90.00
_cell.angle_beta   90.00
_cell.angle_gamma   90.00
#
_symmetry.space_group_name_H-M   'P 1'
#
loop_
_entity.id
_entity.type
_entity.pdbx_description
1 polymer ?
#
loop_
_entity_poly.entity_id
_entity_poly.type
_entity_poly.pdbx_seq_one_letter_code
_entity_poly.pdbx_strand_id
1 'polypeptide(L)'
;MSDYHALLATNIFLALLIIALPLLLTYYPPKNINFFYGYRTKSSLKSKKNWDIANRIYPKELLKYSIYTILLQGISFIIWDEKIAIIVGCVLWIFAIFIPIYTTEKSLKKEEA
;
A
#
# COMPACT_ATOMS: atom_id res chain seq x y z
N MET A 1 20.27 -12.05 22.17
CA MET A 1 19.91 -10.64 22.44
C MET A 1 20.25 -9.72 21.26
N SER A 2 21.44 -9.83 20.66
CA SER A 2 21.83 -9.14 19.41
C SER A 2 20.79 -9.24 18.28
N ASP A 3 20.31 -10.45 17.99
CA ASP A 3 19.49 -10.68 16.78
C ASP A 3 18.06 -10.12 16.90
N TYR A 4 17.54 -10.01 18.12
CA TYR A 4 16.21 -9.44 18.37
C TYR A 4 16.17 -7.93 18.10
N HIS A 5 17.21 -7.20 18.52
CA HIS A 5 17.31 -5.76 18.24
C HIS A 5 17.45 -5.48 16.74
N ALA A 6 18.21 -6.31 16.02
CA ALA A 6 18.31 -6.22 14.57
C ALA A 6 16.95 -6.46 13.90
N LEU A 7 16.25 -7.53 14.28
CA LEU A 7 14.92 -7.86 13.76
C LEU A 7 13.90 -6.73 14.01
N LEU A 8 13.88 -6.17 15.23
CA LEU A 8 13.00 -5.07 15.58
C LEU A 8 13.30 -3.81 14.77
N ALA A 9 14.58 -3.45 14.63
CA ALA A 9 15.00 -2.32 13.83
C ALA A 9 14.60 -2.50 12.34
N THR A 10 14.77 -3.70 11.79
CA THR A 10 14.35 -4.01 10.41
C THR A 10 12.84 -3.87 10.22
N ASN A 11 12.03 -4.34 11.18
CA ASN A 11 10.56 -4.23 11.11
C ASN A 11 10.09 -2.78 11.17
N ILE A 12 10.66 -1.97 12.07
CA ILE A 12 10.35 -0.54 12.18
C ILE A 12 10.73 0.19 10.89
N PHE A 13 11.93 -0.08 10.36
CA PHE A 13 12.38 0.51 9.11
C PHE A 13 11.46 0.16 7.94
N LEU A 14 11.06 -1.11 7.83
CA LEU A 14 10.13 -1.55 6.78
C LEU A 14 8.76 -0.86 6.91
N ALA A 15 8.21 -0.76 8.13
CA ALA A 15 6.94 -0.06 8.36
C ALA A 15 7.00 1.40 7.93
N LEU A 16 8.11 2.09 8.21
CA LEU A 16 8.33 3.47 7.77
C LEU A 16 8.39 3.58 6.26
N LEU A 17 9.09 2.68 5.56
CA LEU A 17 9.14 2.66 4.10
C LEU A 17 7.77 2.46 3.46
N ILE A 18 6.99 1.53 4.00
CA ILE A 18 5.66 1.22 3.46
C ILE A 18 4.69 2.39 3.65
N ILE A 19 4.84 3.20 4.69
CA ILE A 19 4.06 4.43 4.87
C ILE A 19 4.60 5.58 3.98
N ALA A 20 5.93 5.71 3.88
CA ALA A 20 6.56 6.82 3.17
C ALA A 20 6.26 6.82 1.67
N LEU A 21 6.27 5.65 1.02
CA LEU A 21 6.00 5.53 -0.42
C LEU A 21 4.62 6.07 -0.86
N PRO A 22 3.49 5.60 -0.29
CA PRO A 22 2.18 6.12 -0.65
C PRO A 22 1.98 7.58 -0.19
N LEU A 23 2.64 8.05 0.87
CA LEU A 23 2.66 9.48 1.21
C LEU A 23 3.33 10.29 0.10
N LEU A 24 4.52 9.89 -0.33
CA LEU A 24 5.25 10.56 -1.42
C LEU A 24 4.39 10.63 -2.69
N LEU A 25 3.74 9.53 -3.06
CA LEU A 25 2.86 9.47 -4.23
C LEU A 25 1.57 10.30 -4.07
N THR A 26 1.09 10.48 -2.83
CA THR A 26 -0.07 11.31 -2.54
C THR A 26 0.26 12.81 -2.64
N TYR A 27 1.42 13.23 -2.13
CA TYR A 27 1.85 14.63 -2.15
C TYR A 27 2.50 15.05 -3.48
N TYR A 28 3.19 14.13 -4.14
CA TYR A 28 3.89 14.36 -5.41
C TYR A 28 3.40 13.38 -6.49
N PRO A 29 2.10 13.40 -6.85
CA PRO A 29 1.57 12.51 -7.86
C PRO A 29 2.21 12.82 -9.23
N PRO A 30 2.38 11.81 -10.10
CA PRO A 30 2.89 12.04 -11.45
C PRO A 30 1.91 12.88 -12.27
N LYS A 31 2.37 14.05 -12.71
CA LYS A 31 1.55 14.99 -13.47
C LYS A 31 1.26 14.55 -14.90
N ASN A 32 2.12 13.72 -15.48
CA ASN A 32 1.98 13.23 -16.86
C ASN A 32 2.08 11.71 -16.89
N ILE A 33 1.44 11.11 -17.89
CA ILE A 33 1.57 9.69 -18.19
C ILE A 33 3.04 9.39 -18.44
N ASN A 34 3.57 8.45 -17.68
CA ASN A 34 4.96 8.02 -17.81
C ASN A 34 5.11 6.55 -17.40
N PHE A 35 6.26 5.98 -17.74
CA PHE A 35 6.57 4.57 -17.47
C PHE A 35 7.49 4.38 -16.27
N PHE A 36 7.88 5.43 -15.55
CA PHE A 36 8.83 5.34 -14.43
C PHE A 36 8.16 5.19 -13.07
N TYR A 37 7.11 5.96 -12.79
CA TYR A 37 6.45 5.96 -11.47
C TYR A 37 4.95 6.26 -11.54
N GLY A 38 4.26 5.94 -10.44
CA GLY A 38 2.80 6.01 -10.34
C GLY A 38 2.09 4.68 -10.57
N TYR A 39 0.77 4.71 -10.44
CA TYR A 39 -0.11 3.58 -10.67
C TYR A 39 -0.37 3.38 -12.17
N ARG A 40 0.20 2.31 -12.72
CA ARG A 40 0.36 2.06 -14.17
C ARG A 40 -0.31 0.77 -14.60
N THR A 41 -1.64 0.76 -14.64
CA THR A 41 -2.40 -0.33 -15.24
C THR A 41 -2.82 0.04 -16.66
N LYS A 42 -3.23 -0.95 -17.46
CA LYS A 42 -3.75 -0.69 -18.82
C LYS A 42 -4.88 0.35 -18.78
N SER A 43 -5.76 0.29 -17.78
CA SER A 43 -6.85 1.24 -17.57
C SER A 43 -6.36 2.65 -17.24
N SER A 44 -5.38 2.80 -16.33
CA SER A 44 -4.86 4.11 -15.94
C SER A 44 -4.11 4.82 -17.06
N LEU A 45 -3.49 4.06 -17.97
CA LEU A 45 -2.71 4.59 -19.09
C LEU A 45 -3.55 5.02 -20.31
N LYS A 46 -4.86 4.71 -20.36
CA LYS A 46 -5.71 5.00 -21.54
C LYS A 46 -5.87 6.50 -21.84
N SER A 47 -5.94 7.33 -20.81
CA SER A 47 -6.21 8.76 -20.97
C SER A 47 -5.62 9.56 -19.82
N LYS A 48 -5.42 10.87 -20.04
CA LYS A 48 -4.96 11.78 -18.98
C LYS A 48 -5.92 11.81 -17.79
N LYS A 49 -7.22 11.77 -18.05
CA LYS A 49 -8.27 11.70 -17.02
C LYS A 49 -8.09 10.45 -16.15
N ASN A 50 -7.95 9.27 -16.76
CA ASN A 50 -7.77 8.01 -16.03
C ASN A 50 -6.47 8.00 -15.24
N TRP A 51 -5.39 8.53 -15.82
CA TRP A 51 -4.10 8.65 -15.15
C TRP A 51 -4.21 9.47 -13.86
N ASP A 52 -4.86 10.63 -13.93
CA ASP A 52 -5.01 11.55 -12.80
C ASP A 52 -5.93 10.97 -11.72
N ILE A 53 -7.00 10.28 -12.11
CA ILE A 53 -7.90 9.59 -11.18
C ILE A 53 -7.17 8.46 -10.46
N ALA A 54 -6.47 7.60 -11.20
CA ALA A 54 -5.81 6.44 -10.62
C ALA A 54 -4.70 6.84 -9.64
N ASN A 55 -3.85 7.81 -10.04
CA ASN A 55 -2.76 8.31 -9.21
C ASN A 55 -3.23 9.20 -8.05
N ARG A 56 -4.51 9.62 -8.03
CA ARG A 56 -5.13 10.29 -6.88
C ARG A 56 -5.72 9.30 -5.88
N ILE A 57 -6.24 8.16 -6.35
CA ILE A 57 -6.96 7.17 -5.51
C ILE A 57 -5.99 6.14 -4.94
N TYR A 58 -5.20 5.49 -5.78
CA TYR A 58 -4.35 4.37 -5.38
C TYR A 58 -3.44 4.66 -4.19
N PRO A 59 -2.63 5.74 -4.17
CA PRO A 59 -1.72 5.97 -3.05
C PRO A 59 -2.46 6.27 -1.74
N LYS A 60 -3.65 6.88 -1.80
CA LYS A 60 -4.47 7.13 -0.60
C LYS A 60 -5.02 5.83 -0.02
N GLU A 61 -5.53 4.95 -0.87
CA GLU A 61 -6.01 3.64 -0.46
C GLU A 61 -4.85 2.78 0.07
N LEU A 62 -3.70 2.77 -0.62
CA LEU A 62 -2.52 2.04 -0.16
C LEU A 62 -2.04 2.53 1.20
N LEU A 63 -1.99 3.84 1.44
CA LEU A 63 -1.64 4.41 2.75
C LEU A 63 -2.61 3.96 3.84
N LYS A 64 -3.91 4.05 3.57
CA LYS A 64 -4.98 3.65 4.50
C LYS A 64 -4.84 2.19 4.92
N TYR A 65 -4.73 1.27 3.96
CA TYR A 65 -4.60 -0.16 4.28
C TYR A 65 -3.24 -0.53 4.87
N SER A 66 -2.18 0.22 4.56
CA SER A 66 -0.87 0.06 5.22
C SER A 66 -0.96 0.40 6.71
N ILE A 67 -1.61 1.51 7.06
CA ILE A 67 -1.82 1.91 8.47
C ILE A 67 -2.64 0.84 9.19
N TYR A 68 -3.75 0.37 8.60
CA TYR A 68 -4.56 -0.70 9.20
C TYR A 68 -3.76 -1.99 9.42
N THR A 69 -2.94 -2.36 8.43
CA THR A 69 -2.11 -3.58 8.51
C THR A 69 -1.09 -3.48 9.63
N ILE A 70 -0.39 -2.35 9.75
CA ILE A 70 0.60 -2.12 10.81
C ILE A 70 -0.06 -2.19 12.20
N LEU A 71 -1.22 -1.55 12.37
CA LEU A 71 -1.96 -1.59 13.65
C LEU A 71 -2.41 -3.00 14.00
N LEU A 72 -3.03 -3.72 13.05
CA LEU A 72 -3.50 -5.09 13.26
C LEU A 72 -2.35 -6.07 13.52
N GLN A 73 -1.21 -5.88 12.84
CA GLN A 73 -0.02 -6.68 13.06
C GLN A 73 0.57 -6.42 14.46
N GLY A 74 0.62 -5.17 14.91
CA GLY A 74 1.02 -4.82 16.28
C GLY A 74 0.13 -5.47 17.34
N ILE A 75 -1.19 -5.46 17.14
CA ILE A 75 -2.15 -6.15 18.01
C ILE A 75 -1.93 -7.67 17.98
N SER A 76 -1.66 -8.24 16.81
CA SER A 76 -1.44 -9.69 16.64
C SER A 76 -0.25 -10.20 17.46
N PHE A 77 0.84 -9.42 17.54
CA PHE A 77 2.01 -9.75 18.36
C PHE A 77 1.76 -9.67 19.87
N ILE A 78 0.71 -8.98 20.32
CA ILE A 78 0.32 -8.91 21.74
C ILE A 78 -0.55 -10.11 22.12
N ILE A 79 -1.40 -10.58 21.20
CA ILE A 79 -2.43 -11.60 21.47
C ILE A 79 -1.93 -13.02 21.18
N TRP A 80 -1.14 -13.19 20.13
CA TRP A 80 -0.73 -14.51 19.63
C TRP A 80 0.78 -14.74 19.74
N ASP A 81 1.19 -16.00 19.62
CA ASP A 81 2.61 -16.31 19.49
C ASP A 81 3.21 -15.73 18.21
N GLU A 82 4.53 -15.58 18.21
CA GLU A 82 5.29 -14.96 17.14
C GLU A 82 5.02 -15.59 15.77
N LYS A 83 4.89 -16.93 15.67
CA LYS A 83 4.71 -17.61 14.39
C LYS A 83 3.33 -17.32 13.82
N ILE A 84 2.28 -17.38 14.65
CA ILE A 84 0.92 -17.04 14.24
C ILE A 84 0.84 -15.56 13.84
N ALA A 85 1.41 -14.66 14.63
CA ALA A 85 1.40 -13.22 14.36
C ALA A 85 2.08 -12.88 13.01
N ILE A 86 3.19 -13.55 12.68
CA ILE A 86 3.86 -13.41 11.38
C ILE A 86 2.95 -13.87 10.24
N ILE A 87 2.33 -15.05 10.35
CA ILE A 87 1.43 -15.59 9.32
C ILE A 87 0.24 -14.63 9.08
N VAL A 88 -0.37 -14.14 10.15
CA VAL A 88 -1.45 -13.15 10.06
C VAL A 88 -0.96 -11.88 9.36
N GLY A 89 0.21 -11.37 9.73
CA GLY A 89 0.83 -10.22 9.07
C GLY A 89 0.99 -10.42 7.56
N CYS A 90 1.50 -11.56 7.12
CA CYS A 90 1.63 -11.88 5.69
C CYS A 90 0.28 -11.85 4.97
N VAL A 91 -0.76 -12.43 5.57
CA VAL A 91 -2.12 -12.43 5.02
C VAL A 91 -2.67 -11.00 4.91
N LEU A 92 -2.51 -10.18 5.95
CA LEU A 92 -2.95 -8.79 5.93
C LEU A 92 -2.24 -7.98 4.84
N TRP A 93 -0.93 -8.17 4.64
CA TRP A 93 -0.18 -7.48 3.60
C TRP A 93 -0.63 -7.83 2.19
N ILE A 94 -1.04 -9.08 1.94
CA ILE A 94 -1.64 -9.48 0.66
C ILE A 94 -2.90 -8.61 0.42
N PHE A 95 -3.81 -8.56 1.38
CA PHE A 95 -5.02 -7.74 1.25
C PHE A 95 -4.72 -6.25 1.11
N ALA A 96 -3.73 -5.74 1.84
CA ALA A 96 -3.31 -4.34 1.79
C ALA A 96 -2.78 -3.91 0.42
N ILE A 97 -2.30 -4.83 -0.40
CA ILE A 97 -1.87 -4.58 -1.78
C ILE A 97 -3.04 -4.74 -2.76
N PHE A 98 -3.79 -5.85 -2.65
CA PHE A 98 -4.83 -6.17 -3.64
C PHE A 98 -6.09 -5.31 -3.51
N ILE A 99 -6.48 -4.90 -2.30
CA ILE A 99 -7.68 -4.07 -2.11
C ILE A 99 -7.52 -2.69 -2.77
N PRO A 100 -6.43 -1.92 -2.56
CA PRO A 100 -6.21 -0.66 -3.27
C PRO A 100 -6.21 -0.79 -4.80
N ILE A 101 -5.66 -1.88 -5.34
CA ILE A 101 -5.68 -2.16 -6.78
C ILE A 101 -7.12 -2.32 -7.25
N TYR A 102 -7.88 -3.19 -6.58
CA TYR A 102 -9.27 -3.46 -6.93
C TYR A 102 -10.14 -2.20 -6.82
N THR A 103 -10.02 -1.43 -5.74
CA THR A 103 -10.80 -0.19 -5.56
C THR A 103 -10.45 0.83 -6.63
N THR A 104 -9.17 0.98 -6.97
CA THR A 104 -8.72 1.89 -8.04
C THR A 104 -9.28 1.48 -9.40
N GLU A 105 -9.16 0.20 -9.79
CA GLU A 105 -9.71 -0.28 -11.07
C GLU A 105 -11.23 -0.17 -11.14
N LYS A 106 -11.93 -0.44 -10.03
CA LYS A 106 -13.39 -0.27 -9.96
C LYS A 106 -13.79 1.18 -10.17
N SER A 107 -13.07 2.14 -9.57
CA SER A 107 -13.29 3.57 -9.77
C SER A 107 -13.03 4.01 -11.21
N LEU A 108 -11.99 3.48 -11.86
CA LEU A 108 -11.72 3.78 -13.28
C LEU A 108 -12.83 3.28 -14.19
N LYS A 109 -13.32 2.05 -13.98
CA LYS A 109 -14.43 1.50 -14.78
C LYS A 109 -15.73 2.30 -14.64
N LYS A 110 -16.01 2.84 -13.45
CA LYS A 110 -17.20 3.68 -13.21
C LYS A 110 -17.13 5.01 -13.95
N GLU A 111 -15.93 5.55 -14.18
CA GLU A 111 -15.71 6.83 -14.87
C GLU A 111 -15.66 6.69 -16.40
N GLU A 112 -15.51 5.46 -16.90
CA GLU A 112 -15.58 5.10 -18.32
C GLU A 112 -17.00 4.70 -18.80
N ALA A 113 -17.91 4.43 -17.86
CA ALA A 113 -19.31 4.07 -18.12
C ALA A 113 -20.22 5.31 -18.14
#